data_AF-A0A356G3V8-F1
#
_entry.id   AF-A0A356G3V8-F1
#
_cell.length_a   1.000
_cell.length_b   1.000
_cell.length_c   1.000
_cell.angle_alpha   90.00
_cell.angle_beta   90.00
_cell.angle_gamma   90.00
#
_symmetry.space_group_name_H-M   'P 1'
#
loop_
_entity.id
_entity.type
_entity.pdbx_description
1 polymer ?
#
loop_
_entity_poly.entity_id
_entity_poly.type
_entity_poly.pdbx_seq_one_letter_code
_entity_poly.pdbx_strand_id
1 'polypeptide(L)'
;CHTGSLRAATPEGRVVALADRIAYVCHDIDDAERAGLLSERDLPAGPRAVLGASSSERIETMVHDVVTRSAQRGDVGMSEPVWSAMMAMRSFLFDNLYSHGDAKWEEPKAYAMLEELFDHFVSHVDEVPSEYRLHDDAPDVQVADFVSGMTDRYAVRLYEDLKIPKSWRAR
;
A
#
# COMPACT_ATOMS: atom_id res chain seq x y z
N CYS A 1 -5.41 2.58 4.50
CA CYS A 1 -5.31 2.55 3.02
C CYS A 1 -5.07 3.97 2.51
N HIS A 2 -3.86 4.25 2.05
CA HIS A 2 -3.31 5.59 1.74
C HIS A 2 -3.87 6.21 0.46
N THR A 3 -4.71 5.45 -0.25
CA THR A 3 -5.21 5.71 -1.61
C THR A 3 -6.62 6.31 -1.65
N GLY A 4 -7.29 6.48 -0.50
CA GLY A 4 -8.68 6.99 -0.44
C GLY A 4 -8.80 8.49 -0.15
N SER A 5 -9.84 9.12 -0.71
CA SER A 5 -10.28 10.50 -0.38
C SER A 5 -11.07 10.59 0.92
N LEU A 6 -11.41 9.45 1.51
CA LEU A 6 -12.17 9.35 2.75
C LEU A 6 -11.37 9.93 3.91
N ARG A 7 -11.98 10.90 4.59
CA ARG A 7 -11.43 11.51 5.79
C ARG A 7 -11.86 10.69 7.01
N ALA A 8 -10.90 10.26 7.82
CA ALA A 8 -11.20 9.53 9.05
C ALA A 8 -12.12 10.35 9.97
N ALA A 9 -13.09 9.69 10.61
CA ALA A 9 -14.07 10.34 11.47
C ALA A 9 -13.41 10.95 12.72
N THR A 10 -12.53 10.20 13.39
CA THR A 10 -11.88 10.60 14.64
C THR A 10 -10.57 11.37 14.41
N PRO A 11 -10.18 12.28 15.32
CA PRO A 11 -8.88 12.94 15.28
C PRO A 11 -7.70 11.95 15.25
N GLU A 12 -7.75 10.88 16.05
CA GLU A 12 -6.73 9.85 16.11
C GLU A 12 -6.59 9.14 14.77
N GLY A 13 -7.70 8.79 14.12
CA GLY A 13 -7.69 8.21 12.79
C GLY A 13 -7.12 9.15 11.72
N ARG A 14 -7.32 10.47 11.88
CA ARG A 14 -6.71 11.49 11.00
C ARG A 14 -5.20 11.59 11.22
N VAL A 15 -4.73 11.50 12.47
CA VAL A 15 -3.29 11.45 12.79
C VAL A 15 -2.65 10.23 12.16
N VAL A 16 -3.24 9.03 12.36
CA VAL A 16 -2.75 7.80 11.74
C VAL A 16 -2.68 7.95 10.23
N ALA A 17 -3.73 8.46 9.59
CA ALA A 17 -3.76 8.63 8.14
C ALA A 17 -2.71 9.63 7.60
N LEU A 18 -2.26 10.61 8.39
CA LEU A 18 -1.17 11.50 8.00
C LEU A 18 0.20 10.89 8.29
N ALA A 19 0.40 10.29 9.46
CA ALA A 19 1.64 9.61 9.83
C ALA A 19 2.02 8.54 8.82
N ASP A 20 1.02 7.79 8.37
CA ASP A 20 1.12 6.76 7.35
C ASP A 20 1.56 7.31 5.98
N ARG A 21 1.03 8.45 5.55
CA ARG A 21 1.48 9.14 4.32
C ARG A 21 2.90 9.70 4.43
N ILE A 22 3.26 10.22 5.60
CA ILE A 22 4.63 10.72 5.89
C ILE A 22 5.62 9.56 5.82
N ALA A 23 5.31 8.45 6.50
CA ALA A 23 6.13 7.26 6.52
C ALA A 23 6.32 6.68 5.11
N TYR A 24 5.24 6.57 4.34
CA TYR A 24 5.28 6.12 2.95
C TYR A 24 6.26 6.93 2.10
N VAL A 25 6.12 8.26 2.07
CA VAL A 25 7.00 9.12 1.25
C VAL A 25 8.46 8.98 1.66
N CYS A 26 8.77 8.90 2.95
CA CYS A 26 10.16 8.85 3.40
C CYS A 26 10.78 7.47 3.19
N HIS A 27 10.07 6.40 3.57
CA HIS A 27 10.60 5.04 3.45
C HIS A 27 10.74 4.61 1.99
N ASP A 28 9.81 4.97 1.11
CA ASP A 28 9.92 4.62 -0.31
C ASP A 28 11.13 5.29 -0.98
N ILE A 29 11.44 6.53 -0.60
CA ILE A 29 12.66 7.20 -1.05
C ILE A 29 13.88 6.42 -0.55
N ASP A 30 13.94 6.11 0.75
CA ASP A 30 15.07 5.38 1.34
C ASP A 30 15.23 3.98 0.70
N ASP A 31 14.13 3.27 0.44
CA ASP A 31 14.12 1.97 -0.22
C ASP A 31 14.57 2.05 -1.66
N ALA A 32 14.12 3.06 -2.40
CA ALA A 32 14.53 3.27 -3.77
C ALA A 32 16.00 3.67 -3.88
N GLU A 33 16.52 4.48 -2.94
CA GLU A 33 17.95 4.77 -2.84
C GLU A 33 18.76 3.51 -2.54
N ARG A 34 18.33 2.70 -1.57
CA ARG A 34 18.97 1.41 -1.25
C ARG A 34 18.99 0.45 -2.43
N ALA A 35 17.92 0.43 -3.22
CA ALA A 35 17.80 -0.38 -4.43
C ALA A 35 18.55 0.22 -5.64
N GLY A 36 19.12 1.42 -5.51
CA GLY A 36 19.82 2.12 -6.60
C GLY A 36 18.90 2.61 -7.73
N LEU A 37 17.60 2.74 -7.46
CA LEU A 37 16.58 3.16 -8.44
C LEU A 37 16.53 4.68 -8.61
N LEU A 38 16.84 5.43 -7.55
CA LEU A 38 16.98 6.89 -7.59
C LEU A 38 17.98 7.35 -6.53
N SER A 39 18.31 8.64 -6.56
CA SER A 39 19.01 9.36 -5.51
C SER A 39 18.25 10.60 -5.10
N GLU A 40 18.57 11.17 -3.94
CA GLU A 40 18.05 12.45 -3.44
C GLU A 40 18.14 13.59 -4.47
N ARG A 41 19.10 13.52 -5.40
CA ARG A 41 19.27 14.53 -6.46
C ARG A 41 18.25 14.42 -7.58
N ASP A 42 17.70 13.23 -7.80
CA ASP A 42 16.69 12.94 -8.82
C ASP A 42 15.30 13.40 -8.36
N LEU A 43 15.11 13.61 -7.05
CA LEU A 43 13.87 14.09 -6.48
C LEU A 43 13.54 15.53 -6.93
N PRO A 44 12.25 15.87 -7.13
CA PRO A 44 11.82 17.19 -7.59
C PRO A 44 12.29 18.33 -6.69
N ALA A 45 12.94 19.35 -7.26
CA ALA A 45 13.52 20.47 -6.51
C ALA A 45 12.49 21.27 -5.70
N GLY A 46 11.26 21.43 -6.21
CA GLY A 46 10.19 22.17 -5.51
C GLY A 46 9.81 21.53 -4.17
N PRO A 47 9.32 20.27 -4.17
CA PRO A 47 9.07 19.51 -2.95
C PRO A 47 10.25 19.45 -1.98
N ARG A 48 11.48 19.26 -2.46
CA ARG A 48 12.68 19.24 -1.61
C ARG A 48 12.94 20.59 -0.93
N ALA A 49 12.69 21.71 -1.61
CA ALA A 49 12.86 23.03 -1.01
C ALA A 49 11.85 23.30 0.12
N VAL A 50 10.68 22.65 0.08
CA VAL A 50 9.65 22.77 1.13
C VAL A 50 9.85 21.76 2.25
N LEU A 51 10.11 20.49 1.92
CA LEU A 51 10.13 19.40 2.88
C LEU A 51 11.51 19.11 3.46
N GLY A 52 12.60 19.40 2.74
CA GLY A 52 13.95 19.04 3.12
C GLY A 52 14.64 18.08 2.14
N ALA A 53 15.96 18.00 2.27
CA ALA A 53 16.87 17.26 1.40
C ALA A 53 17.38 15.95 2.02
N SER A 54 16.75 15.50 3.10
CA SER A 54 16.99 14.21 3.74
C SER A 54 15.70 13.67 4.37
N SER A 55 15.64 12.37 4.63
CA SER A 55 14.46 11.76 5.27
C SER A 55 14.20 12.31 6.67
N SER A 56 15.24 12.64 7.45
CA SER A 56 15.06 13.28 8.76
C SER A 56 14.47 14.69 8.65
N GLU A 57 14.97 15.52 7.74
CA GLU A 57 14.43 16.88 7.53
C GLU A 57 12.98 16.84 7.03
N ARG A 58 12.65 15.89 6.13
CA ARG A 58 11.29 15.66 5.64
C ARG A 58 10.32 15.27 6.74
N ILE A 59 10.71 14.32 7.59
CA ILE A 59 9.91 13.90 8.74
C ILE A 59 9.73 15.07 9.70
N GLU A 60 10.81 15.77 10.05
CA GLU A 60 10.76 16.91 10.97
C GLU A 60 9.81 17.99 10.46
N THR A 61 9.96 18.39 9.20
CA THR A 61 9.15 19.44 8.58
C THR A 61 7.66 19.06 8.56
N MET A 62 7.34 17.85 8.07
CA MET A 62 5.94 17.40 7.96
C MET A 62 5.30 17.22 9.34
N VAL A 63 5.99 16.59 10.29
CA VAL A 63 5.46 16.36 11.64
C VAL A 63 5.27 17.69 12.37
N HIS A 64 6.25 18.60 12.29
CA HIS A 64 6.16 19.92 12.92
C HIS A 64 5.01 20.75 12.34
N ASP A 65 4.82 20.71 11.01
CA ASP A 65 3.72 21.40 10.34
C ASP A 65 2.36 20.83 10.77
N VAL A 66 2.20 19.50 10.81
CA VAL A 66 0.97 18.85 11.30
C VAL A 66 0.66 19.30 12.72
N VAL A 67 1.62 19.24 13.64
CA VAL A 67 1.41 19.62 15.05
C VAL A 67 1.01 21.09 15.17
N THR A 68 1.79 21.98 14.54
CA THR A 68 1.56 23.44 14.60
C THR A 68 0.22 23.82 14.00
N ARG A 69 -0.10 23.30 12.81
CA ARG A 69 -1.34 23.60 12.10
C ARG A 69 -2.56 23.06 12.85
N SER A 70 -2.44 21.85 13.41
CA SER A 70 -3.54 21.23 14.14
C SER A 70 -3.85 22.00 15.42
N ALA A 71 -2.83 22.44 16.15
CA ALA A 71 -2.99 23.27 17.35
C ALA A 71 -3.70 24.61 17.07
N GLN A 72 -3.46 25.22 15.90
CA GLN A 72 -4.06 26.50 15.51
C GLN A 72 -5.53 26.39 15.06
N ARG A 73 -5.94 25.25 14.48
CA ARG A 73 -7.25 25.09 13.85
C ARG A 73 -8.23 24.21 14.63
N GLY A 74 -7.76 23.49 15.65
CA GLY A 74 -8.59 22.53 16.38
C GLY A 74 -9.00 21.31 15.54
N ASP A 75 -8.27 21.04 14.45
CA ASP A 75 -8.52 19.92 13.54
C ASP A 75 -7.19 19.44 12.93
N VAL A 76 -7.06 18.13 12.73
CA VAL A 76 -5.82 17.49 12.25
C VAL A 76 -5.62 17.77 10.77
N GLY A 77 -4.47 18.37 10.43
CA GLY A 77 -4.11 18.67 9.05
C GLY A 77 -2.76 19.36 8.89
N MET A 78 -2.27 19.41 7.64
CA MET A 78 -1.09 20.17 7.24
C MET A 78 -1.47 21.54 6.66
N SER A 79 -0.49 22.43 6.57
CA SER A 79 -0.56 23.61 5.72
C SER A 79 -0.62 23.21 4.24
N GLU A 80 -1.19 24.09 3.41
CA GLU A 80 -1.29 23.84 1.97
C GLU A 80 0.09 23.63 1.31
N PRO A 81 1.13 24.42 1.62
CA PRO A 81 2.43 24.26 0.97
C PRO A 81 3.07 22.89 1.27
N VAL A 82 3.00 22.44 2.53
CA VAL A 82 3.55 21.15 2.96
C VAL A 82 2.75 20.00 2.36
N TRP A 83 1.42 20.10 2.36
CA TRP A 83 0.55 19.11 1.72
C TRP A 83 0.82 18.97 0.22
N SER A 84 0.90 20.10 -0.49
CA SER A 84 1.16 20.15 -1.93
C SER A 84 2.54 19.54 -2.26
N ALA A 85 3.56 19.90 -1.50
CA ALA A 85 4.90 19.32 -1.65
C ALA A 85 4.92 17.80 -1.38
N MET A 86 4.25 17.32 -0.33
CA MET A 86 4.16 15.89 -0.03
C MET A 86 3.45 15.12 -1.15
N MET A 87 2.34 15.67 -1.67
CA MET A 87 1.59 15.05 -2.77
C MET A 87 2.39 15.04 -4.08
N ALA A 88 3.15 16.10 -4.37
CA ALA A 88 4.04 16.15 -5.52
C ALA A 88 5.19 15.13 -5.40
N MET A 89 5.77 14.97 -4.21
CA MET A 89 6.79 13.94 -3.96
C MET A 89 6.20 12.54 -4.17
N ARG A 90 5.01 12.28 -3.63
CA ARG A 90 4.30 11.01 -3.81
C ARG A 90 3.99 10.72 -5.27
N SER A 91 3.53 11.71 -6.04
CA SER A 91 3.28 11.56 -7.47
C SER A 91 4.55 11.18 -8.23
N PHE A 92 5.66 11.86 -7.93
CA PHE A 92 6.95 11.54 -8.54
C PHE A 92 7.38 10.10 -8.25
N LEU A 93 7.28 9.65 -6.99
CA LEU A 93 7.63 8.27 -6.63
C LEU A 93 6.74 7.26 -7.35
N PHE A 94 5.44 7.53 -7.44
CA PHE A 94 4.50 6.70 -8.19
C PHE A 94 4.90 6.54 -9.67
N ASP A 95 5.21 7.66 -10.32
CA ASP A 95 5.55 7.68 -11.75
C ASP A 95 6.91 7.04 -12.03
N ASN A 96 7.87 7.14 -11.10
CA ASN A 96 9.25 6.70 -11.36
C ASN A 96 9.57 5.31 -10.79
N LEU A 97 8.98 4.92 -9.66
CA LEU A 97 9.28 3.65 -8.99
C LEU A 97 8.27 2.55 -9.34
N TYR A 98 6.99 2.90 -9.41
CA TYR A 98 5.91 1.92 -9.58
C TYR A 98 5.51 1.73 -11.04
N SER A 99 5.65 2.76 -11.86
CA SER A 99 5.18 2.69 -13.26
C SER A 99 6.16 2.01 -14.22
N HIS A 100 7.42 1.76 -13.81
CA HIS A 100 8.52 1.35 -14.69
C HIS A 100 9.28 0.07 -14.25
N GLY A 101 8.79 -0.67 -13.25
CA GLY A 101 9.47 -1.86 -12.73
C GLY A 101 8.91 -3.20 -13.20
N ASP A 102 9.66 -4.28 -12.95
CA ASP A 102 9.27 -5.69 -13.16
C ASP A 102 7.92 -6.03 -12.49
N ALA A 103 7.61 -5.36 -11.38
CA ALA A 103 6.35 -5.48 -10.66
C ALA A 103 5.11 -5.24 -11.55
N LYS A 104 5.20 -4.32 -12.53
CA LYS A 104 4.09 -4.02 -13.45
C LYS A 104 3.85 -5.15 -14.46
N TRP A 105 4.87 -5.97 -14.74
CA TRP A 105 4.72 -7.16 -15.59
C TRP A 105 4.08 -8.34 -14.84
N GLU A 106 4.29 -8.41 -13.52
CA GLU A 106 3.71 -9.44 -12.66
C GLU A 106 2.32 -9.03 -12.12
N GLU A 107 2.01 -7.74 -12.05
CA GLU A 107 0.73 -7.21 -11.56
C GLU A 107 -0.49 -7.84 -12.28
N PRO A 108 -0.55 -7.95 -13.63
CA PRO A 108 -1.63 -8.66 -14.31
C PRO A 108 -1.75 -10.14 -13.92
N LYS A 109 -0.63 -10.82 -13.65
CA LYS A 109 -0.63 -12.23 -13.23
C LYS A 109 -1.13 -12.36 -11.80
N ALA A 110 -0.74 -11.46 -10.91
CA ALA A 110 -1.22 -11.42 -9.54
C ALA A 110 -2.74 -11.17 -9.49
N TYR A 111 -3.24 -10.23 -10.30
CA TYR A 111 -4.69 -10.02 -10.44
C TYR A 111 -5.43 -11.26 -10.93
N ALA A 112 -4.96 -11.88 -12.02
CA ALA A 112 -5.56 -13.10 -12.55
C ALA A 112 -5.53 -14.26 -11.53
N MET A 113 -4.41 -14.43 -10.83
CA MET A 113 -4.26 -15.42 -9.76
C MET A 113 -5.29 -15.20 -8.65
N LEU A 114 -5.44 -13.96 -8.17
CA LEU A 114 -6.40 -13.63 -7.11
C LEU A 114 -7.85 -13.81 -7.56
N GLU A 115 -8.19 -13.42 -8.78
CA GLU A 115 -9.53 -13.62 -9.38
C GLU A 115 -9.87 -15.12 -9.47
N GLU A 116 -8.94 -15.93 -9.99
CA GLU A 116 -9.14 -17.38 -10.10
C GLU A 116 -9.22 -18.10 -8.75
N LEU A 117 -8.47 -17.63 -7.73
CA LEU A 117 -8.58 -18.13 -6.36
C LEU A 117 -9.93 -17.75 -5.75
N PHE A 118 -10.36 -16.49 -5.91
CA PHE A 118 -11.63 -16.00 -5.41
C PHE A 118 -12.79 -16.78 -6.02
N ASP A 119 -12.86 -16.91 -7.35
CA ASP A 119 -13.91 -17.64 -8.06
C ASP A 119 -13.97 -19.12 -7.67
N HIS A 120 -12.80 -19.75 -7.46
CA HIS A 120 -12.72 -21.13 -6.99
C HIS A 120 -13.40 -21.27 -5.63
N PHE A 121 -13.04 -20.43 -4.66
CA PHE A 121 -13.56 -20.53 -3.29
C PHE A 121 -15.00 -20.04 -3.15
N VAL A 122 -15.46 -19.09 -3.98
CA VAL A 122 -16.90 -18.74 -4.05
C VAL A 122 -17.72 -19.94 -4.50
N SER A 123 -17.20 -20.73 -5.43
CA SER A 123 -17.86 -21.96 -5.91
C SER A 123 -17.73 -23.15 -4.94
N HIS A 124 -16.73 -23.12 -4.04
CA HIS A 124 -16.38 -24.19 -3.10
C HIS A 124 -16.17 -23.63 -1.69
N VAL A 125 -17.19 -22.94 -1.16
CA VAL A 125 -17.11 -22.30 0.17
C VAL A 125 -16.76 -23.29 1.28
N ASP A 126 -17.13 -24.56 1.13
CA ASP A 126 -16.80 -25.61 2.08
C ASP A 126 -15.29 -25.88 2.22
N GLU A 127 -14.49 -25.52 1.21
CA GLU A 127 -13.02 -25.56 1.24
C GLU A 127 -12.39 -24.38 2.00
N VAL A 128 -13.16 -23.30 2.24
CA VAL A 128 -12.70 -22.15 3.02
C VAL A 128 -12.54 -22.56 4.49
N PRO A 129 -11.41 -22.22 5.16
CA PRO A 129 -11.21 -22.58 6.56
C PRO A 129 -12.36 -22.05 7.44
N SER A 130 -12.77 -22.85 8.42
CA SER A 130 -13.98 -22.54 9.22
C SER A 130 -13.90 -21.22 9.98
N GLU A 131 -12.69 -20.75 10.30
CA GLU A 131 -12.46 -19.45 10.93
C GLU A 131 -12.85 -18.25 10.06
N TYR A 132 -12.89 -18.42 8.73
CA TYR A 132 -13.38 -17.42 7.77
C TYR A 132 -14.84 -17.67 7.36
N ARG A 133 -15.42 -18.83 7.72
CA ARG A 133 -16.82 -19.17 7.45
C ARG A 133 -17.78 -18.63 8.52
N LEU A 134 -17.87 -17.30 8.59
CA LEU A 134 -18.79 -16.62 9.50
C LEU A 134 -20.24 -16.85 9.03
N HIS A 135 -21.10 -17.33 9.93
CA HIS A 135 -22.43 -17.86 9.57
C HIS A 135 -23.42 -16.85 8.99
N ASP A 136 -23.20 -15.56 9.21
CA ASP A 136 -24.13 -14.49 8.82
C ASP A 136 -23.66 -13.69 7.58
N ASP A 137 -22.42 -13.87 7.15
CA ASP A 137 -21.87 -13.15 6.00
C ASP A 137 -22.16 -13.86 4.68
N ALA A 138 -22.23 -13.11 3.59
CA ALA A 138 -22.39 -13.69 2.26
C ALA A 138 -21.12 -14.46 1.84
N PRO A 139 -21.25 -15.53 1.02
CA PRO A 139 -20.11 -16.32 0.54
C PRO A 139 -18.93 -15.53 -0.01
N ASP A 140 -19.20 -14.49 -0.79
CA ASP A 140 -18.21 -13.59 -1.38
C ASP A 140 -17.44 -12.81 -0.31
N VAL A 141 -18.09 -12.39 0.77
CA VAL A 141 -17.43 -11.72 1.90
C VAL A 141 -16.50 -12.67 2.66
N GLN A 142 -16.99 -13.88 2.97
CA GLN A 142 -16.19 -14.91 3.66
C GLN A 142 -14.93 -15.29 2.84
N VAL A 143 -15.09 -15.42 1.53
CA VAL A 143 -13.98 -15.70 0.62
C VAL A 143 -13.04 -14.51 0.49
N ALA A 144 -13.56 -13.28 0.43
CA ALA A 144 -12.73 -12.08 0.40
C ALA A 144 -11.84 -11.96 1.65
N ASP A 145 -12.38 -12.25 2.83
CA ASP A 145 -11.61 -12.24 4.08
C ASP A 145 -10.52 -13.32 4.08
N PHE A 146 -10.83 -14.52 3.57
CA PHE A 146 -9.85 -15.59 3.44
C PHE A 146 -8.73 -15.25 2.44
N VAL A 147 -9.09 -14.79 1.24
CA VAL A 147 -8.13 -14.44 0.18
C VAL A 147 -7.27 -13.24 0.59
N SER A 148 -7.85 -12.21 1.22
CA SER A 148 -7.10 -11.04 1.69
C SER A 148 -6.21 -11.34 2.90
N GLY A 149 -6.50 -12.39 3.67
CA GLY A 149 -5.67 -12.88 4.76
C GLY A 149 -4.44 -13.68 4.32
N MET A 150 -4.31 -14.02 3.04
CA MET A 150 -3.19 -14.81 2.52
C MET A 150 -1.90 -13.98 2.45
N THR A 151 -0.77 -14.62 2.78
CA THR A 151 0.54 -14.10 2.36
C THR A 151 0.79 -14.43 0.89
N ASP A 152 1.56 -13.62 0.17
CA ASP A 152 1.90 -13.85 -1.24
C ASP A 152 2.40 -15.28 -1.51
N ARG A 153 3.30 -15.77 -0.64
CA ARG A 153 3.86 -17.12 -0.74
C ARG A 153 2.81 -18.22 -0.59
N TYR A 154 1.81 -17.99 0.27
CA TYR A 154 0.73 -18.93 0.47
C TYR A 154 -0.22 -18.92 -0.73
N ALA A 155 -0.62 -17.73 -1.20
CA ALA A 155 -1.48 -17.57 -2.37
C ALA A 155 -0.89 -18.24 -3.62
N VAL A 156 0.40 -18.00 -3.91
CA VAL A 156 1.11 -18.63 -5.04
C VAL A 156 1.11 -20.15 -4.92
N ARG A 157 1.47 -20.70 -3.76
CA ARG A 157 1.50 -22.16 -3.55
C ARG A 157 0.11 -22.78 -3.72
N LEU A 158 -0.91 -22.14 -3.17
CA LEU A 158 -2.28 -22.62 -3.24
C LEU A 158 -2.79 -22.59 -4.69
N TYR A 159 -2.48 -21.51 -5.43
CA TYR A 159 -2.78 -21.41 -6.85
C TYR A 159 -2.10 -22.51 -7.67
N GLU A 160 -0.80 -22.74 -7.43
CA GLU A 160 -0.05 -23.84 -8.07
C GLU A 160 -0.69 -25.21 -7.78
N ASP A 161 -1.07 -25.46 -6.53
CA ASP A 161 -1.69 -26.73 -6.13
C ASP A 161 -3.07 -26.96 -6.78
N LEU A 162 -3.86 -25.89 -6.96
CA LEU A 162 -5.22 -25.96 -7.51
C LEU A 162 -5.28 -25.94 -9.03
N LYS A 163 -4.44 -25.13 -9.68
CA LYS A 163 -4.57 -24.81 -11.12
C LYS A 163 -3.46 -25.41 -11.98
N ILE A 164 -2.30 -25.76 -11.41
CA ILE A 164 -1.16 -26.26 -12.19
C ILE A 164 -1.08 -27.80 -12.07
N PRO A 165 -1.23 -28.54 -13.19
CA PRO A 165 -1.11 -29.99 -13.18
C PRO A 165 0.29 -30.45 -12.77
N LYS A 166 0.37 -31.38 -11.82
CA LYS A 166 1.64 -31.98 -11.39
C LYS A 166 2.05 -33.06 -12.38
N SER A 167 3.24 -32.94 -12.96
CA SER A 167 3.81 -34.02 -13.78
C SER A 167 4.12 -35.23 -12.90
N TRP A 168 3.74 -36.42 -13.37
CA TRP A 168 4.03 -37.66 -12.66
C TRP A 168 5.56 -37.87 -12.66
N ARG A 169 6.18 -37.82 -11.48
CA ARG A 169 7.55 -38.33 -11.31
C ARG A 169 7.47 -39.85 -11.33
N ALA A 170 7.79 -40.45 -12.47
CA ALA A 170 8.09 -41.89 -12.53
C ALA A 170 9.22 -42.16 -11.52
N ARG A 171 8.96 -43.04 -10.55
CA ARG A 171 9.95 -43.55 -9.60
C ARG A 171 10.92 -44.49 -10.30
#